data_AF-A0A1H6MG42-F1
#
_entry.id   AF-A0A1H6MG42-F1
#
_cell.length_a   1.000
_cell.length_b   1.000
_cell.length_c   1.000
_cell.angle_alpha   90.00
_cell.angle_beta   90.00
_cell.angle_gamma   90.00
#
_symmetry.space_group_name_H-M   'P 1'
#
loop_
_entity.id
_entity.type
_entity.pdbx_description
1 polymer ?
#
loop_
_entity_poly.entity_id
_entity_poly.type
_entity_poly.pdbx_seq_one_letter_code
_entity_poly.pdbx_strand_id
1 'polypeptide(L)' 'MKLPGEAWLEFKIVNNILIQEATFRPLGLWGRLYWYVVLPFHGYIFKGMIKKLADEK' A
#
# COMPACT_ATOMS: atom_id res chain seq x y z
N MET A 1 -12.29 -5.59 9.01
CA MET A 1 -12.66 -6.24 7.73
C MET A 1 -11.80 -7.48 7.57
N LYS A 2 -12.35 -8.63 7.15
CA LYS A 2 -11.54 -9.80 6.81
C LYS A 2 -10.95 -9.57 5.42
N LEU A 3 -9.66 -9.21 5.34
CA LEU A 3 -8.92 -9.26 4.09
C LEU A 3 -8.60 -10.73 3.77
N PRO A 4 -8.66 -11.15 2.49
CA PRO A 4 -8.27 -12.50 2.06
C PRO A 4 -6.74 -12.64 2.04
N GLY A 5 -6.08 -12.31 3.14
CA GLY A 5 -4.64 -12.15 3.24
C GLY A 5 -4.22 -11.22 4.36
N GLU A 6 -2.92 -11.12 4.57
CA GLU A 6 -2.29 -10.13 5.45
C GLU A 6 -1.86 -8.94 4.60
N ALA A 7 -2.15 -7.73 5.06
CA ALA A 7 -1.72 -6.50 4.40
C ALA A 7 -1.12 -5.59 5.46
N TRP A 8 0.02 -5.00 5.17
CA TRP A 8 0.59 -3.96 6.01
C TRP A 8 1.29 -2.91 5.14
N LEU A 9 1.49 -1.75 5.76
CA LEU A 9 2.07 -0.59 5.14
C LEU A 9 3.22 -0.13 6.01
N GLU A 10 4.42 -0.12 5.45
CA GLU A 10 5.64 0.30 6.13
C GLU A 10 6.02 1.71 5.70
N PHE A 11 6.49 2.49 6.67
CA PHE A 11 7.02 3.83 6.45
C PHE A 11 8.42 3.89 7.02
N LYS A 12 9.38 4.37 6.23
CA LYS A 12 10.78 4.49 6.62
C LYS A 12 11.29 5.84 6.15
N ILE A 13 12.15 6.49 6.93
CA ILE A 13 12.81 7.73 6.53
C ILE A 13 14.29 7.41 6.35
N VAL A 14 14.82 7.63 5.15
CA VAL A 14 16.22 7.39 4.81
C VAL A 14 16.75 8.62 4.10
N ASN A 15 17.81 9.25 4.63
CA ASN A 15 18.40 10.47 4.06
C ASN A 15 17.36 11.57 3.77
N ASN A 16 16.45 11.82 4.71
CA ASN A 16 15.36 12.79 4.58
C ASN A 16 14.30 12.46 3.49
N ILE A 17 14.31 11.24 2.97
CA ILE A 17 13.32 10.73 2.01
C ILE A 17 12.35 9.82 2.74
N LEU A 18 11.06 10.12 2.68
CA LEU A 18 10.00 9.23 3.15
C LEU A 18 9.75 8.12 2.12
N ILE A 19 9.97 6.88 2.53
CA ILE A 19 9.70 5.67 1.75
C ILE A 19 8.44 5.03 2.31
N GLN A 20 7.51 4.70 1.42
CA GLN A 20 6.27 4.00 1.73
C GLN A 20 6.24 2.68 0.96
N GLU A 21 6.08 1.58 1.68
CA GLU A 21 6.06 0.23 1.10
C GLU A 21 4.78 -0.49 1.52
N ALA A 22 3.99 -0.89 0.53
CA ALA A 22 2.74 -1.61 0.76
C ALA A 22 2.94 -3.10 0.42
N THR A 23 2.87 -3.94 1.44
CA THR A 23 3.04 -5.39 1.27
C THR A 23 1.72 -6.09 1.48
N PHE A 24 1.35 -6.93 0.51
CA PHE A 24 0.17 -7.78 0.58
C PHE A 24 0.56 -9.24 0.40
N ARG A 25 0.20 -10.06 1.39
CA ARG A 25 0.37 -11.51 1.39
C ARG A 25 -0.99 -12.17 1.14
N PRO A 26 -1.35 -12.48 -0.11
CA PRO A 26 -2.66 -13.07 -0.44
C PRO A 26 -2.76 -14.50 0.08
N LEU A 27 -3.92 -14.85 0.63
CA LEU A 27 -4.28 -16.22 0.99
C LEU A 27 -5.20 -16.82 -0.10
N GLY A 28 -4.76 -17.95 -0.66
CA GLY A 28 -5.54 -18.68 -1.68
C GLY A 28 -5.73 -17.95 -3.01
N LEU A 29 -6.63 -18.47 -3.85
CA LEU A 29 -6.92 -17.93 -5.19
C LEU A 29 -7.72 -16.62 -5.12
N TRP A 30 -8.67 -16.55 -4.18
CA TRP A 30 -9.50 -15.35 -3.98
C TRP A 30 -8.69 -14.14 -3.54
N GLY A 31 -7.67 -14.33 -2.69
CA GLY A 31 -6.77 -13.25 -2.30
C GLY A 31 -5.97 -12.70 -3.48
N ARG A 32 -5.51 -13.56 -4.39
CA ARG A 32 -4.81 -13.14 -5.61
C ARG A 32 -5.73 -12.42 -6.58
N LEU A 33 -6.94 -12.94 -6.80
CA LEU A 33 -7.92 -12.29 -7.69
C LEU A 33 -8.30 -10.90 -7.16
N TYR A 34 -8.58 -10.80 -5.86
CA TYR A 34 -8.80 -9.52 -5.19
C TYR A 34 -7.63 -8.57 -5.44
N TRP A 35 -6.39 -9.01 -5.19
CA TRP A 35 -5.19 -8.21 -5.39
C TRP A 35 -5.09 -7.62 -6.79
N TYR A 36 -5.29 -8.41 -7.84
CA TYR A 36 -5.22 -7.92 -9.22
C TYR A 36 -6.31 -6.90 -9.55
N VAL A 37 -7.53 -7.08 -9.03
CA VAL A 37 -8.64 -6.14 -9.23
C VAL A 37 -8.36 -4.79 -8.57
N VAL A 38 -7.77 -4.79 -7.37
CA VAL A 38 -7.51 -3.55 -6.62
C VAL A 38 -6.16 -2.91 -6.92
N LEU A 39 -5.22 -3.63 -7.55
CA LEU A 39 -3.89 -3.15 -7.95
C LEU A 39 -3.86 -1.77 -8.62
N PRO A 40 -4.70 -1.45 -9.63
CA PRO A 40 -4.66 -0.12 -10.27
C PRO A 40 -5.02 1.01 -9.32
N PHE A 41 -5.88 0.77 -8.32
CA PHE A 41 -6.31 1.77 -7.35
C PHE A 41 -5.21 2.07 -6.33
N HIS A 42 -4.42 1.07 -5.95
CA HIS A 42 -3.32 1.23 -5.01
C HIS A 42 -2.31 2.29 -5.46
N GLY A 43 -1.97 2.33 -6.76
CA GLY A 43 -1.07 3.36 -7.29
C GLY A 43 -1.59 4.79 -7.08
N TYR A 44 -2.89 5.01 -7.24
CA TYR A 44 -3.50 6.32 -7.03
C TYR A 44 -3.59 6.69 -5.55
N ILE A 45 -4.07 5.76 -4.71
CA ILE A 45 -4.29 5.98 -3.28
C ILE A 45 -2.95 6.21 -2.56
N PHE A 46 -1.97 5.34 -2.78
CA PHE A 46 -0.67 5.42 -2.12
C PHE A 46 0.13 6.66 -2.56
N LYS A 47 0.09 7.01 -3.85
CA LYS A 47 0.70 8.25 -4.35
C LYS A 47 0.08 9.50 -3.73
N GLY A 48 -1.25 9.52 -3.58
CA GLY A 48 -1.94 10.62 -2.89
C GLY A 48 -1.55 10.71 -1.42
N MET A 49 -1.50 9.57 -0.74
CA MET A 49 -1.17 9.48 0.68
C MET A 49 0.27 9.93 0.99
N ILE A 50 1.28 9.41 0.28
CA ILE A 50 2.67 9.82 0.51
C ILE A 50 2.87 11.32 0.22
N LYS A 51 2.23 11.85 -0.83
CA LYS A 51 2.30 13.28 -1.14
C LYS A 51 1.75 14.13 0.00
N LYS A 52 0.63 13.72 0.61
CA LYS A 52 0.03 14.44 1.75
C LYS A 52 0.85 14.32 3.03
N LEU A 53 1.57 13.22 3.22
CA LEU A 53 2.44 13.03 4.38
C LEU A 53 3.77 13.77 4.25
N ALA A 54 4.26 13.95 3.02
CA ALA A 54 5.49 14.68 2.73
C ALA A 54 5.27 16.19 2.47
N ASP A 55 4.00 16.64 2.41
CA ASP A 55 3.66 18.06 2.28
C ASP A 55 3.93 18.74 3.62
N GLU A 56 4.89 19.67 3.67
CA GLU A 56 4.95 20.66 4.73
C GLU A 56 3.83 21.67 4.46
N LYS A 57 2.81 21.66 5.32
CA LYS A 57 1.80 22.73 5.33
C LYS A 57 2.39 24.05 5.79
#